data_AF-A0A8F9TXW9-F1
#
_entry.id   AF-A0A8F9TXW9-F1
#
_cell.length_a   1.000
_cell.length_b   1.000
_cell.length_c   1.000
_cell.angle_alpha   90.00
_cell.angle_beta   90.00
_cell.angle_gamma   90.00
#
_symmetry.space_group_name_H-M   'P 1'
#
loop_
_entity.id
_entity.type
_entity.pdbx_description
1 polymer ?
#
loop_
_entity_poly.entity_id
_entity_poly.type
_entity_poly.pdbx_seq_one_letter_code
_entity_poly.pdbx_strand_id
1 'polypeptide(L)'
;MTSAEQLDLTFRPAQPEAIDASALVEFLRGKGWMTAREICEATRWNDRLVREMASASDVVISYPGSPGYKLLADCTAEEYHRYRVARRSQARDMLAKVIRTDRIYFRRAPVGL
;
A
#
# COMPACT_ATOMS: atom_id res chain seq x y z
N MET A 1 32.82 12.08 -45.86
CA MET A 1 31.60 12.39 -45.10
C MET A 1 31.32 11.18 -44.21
N THR A 2 31.79 11.23 -42.96
CA THR A 2 31.65 10.14 -41.99
C THR A 2 30.27 10.19 -41.36
N SER A 3 29.54 9.09 -41.52
CA SER A 3 28.18 8.87 -41.04
C SER A 3 28.14 8.97 -39.51
N ALA A 4 27.22 9.77 -38.97
CA ALA A 4 27.02 9.89 -37.54
C ALA A 4 26.38 8.59 -37.02
N GLU A 5 27.07 7.87 -36.14
CA GLU A 5 26.47 6.79 -35.35
C GLU A 5 25.40 7.38 -34.43
N GLN A 6 24.14 7.15 -34.78
CA GLN A 6 23.01 7.50 -33.94
C GLN A 6 22.93 6.47 -32.81
N LEU A 7 23.10 6.91 -31.56
CA LEU A 7 22.88 6.09 -30.37
C LEU A 7 21.41 5.70 -30.30
N ASP A 8 21.14 4.41 -30.48
CA ASP A 8 19.82 3.82 -30.30
C ASP A 8 19.52 3.69 -28.80
N LEU A 9 19.01 4.77 -28.21
CA LEU A 9 18.54 4.80 -26.82
C LEU A 9 17.20 4.07 -26.73
N THR A 10 17.25 2.74 -26.66
CA THR A 10 16.08 1.94 -26.30
C THR A 10 15.73 2.18 -24.83
N PHE A 11 14.74 3.03 -24.60
CA PHE A 11 14.18 3.29 -23.27
C PHE A 11 13.45 2.03 -22.79
N ARG A 12 14.17 1.13 -22.11
CA ARG A 12 13.52 0.04 -21.38
C ARG A 12 12.87 0.66 -20.15
N PRO A 13 11.54 0.60 -19.97
CA PRO A 13 10.95 0.98 -18.70
C PRO A 13 11.59 0.09 -17.63
N ALA A 14 12.10 0.70 -16.56
CA ALA A 14 12.55 -0.04 -15.40
C ALA A 14 11.39 -0.94 -14.98
N GLN A 15 11.60 -2.26 -14.98
CA GLN A 15 10.60 -3.14 -14.40
C GLN A 15 10.50 -2.74 -12.93
N PRO A 16 9.29 -2.50 -12.39
CA PRO A 16 9.14 -2.22 -10.98
C PRO A 16 9.71 -3.42 -10.24
N GLU A 17 10.81 -3.20 -9.53
CA GLU A 17 11.37 -4.18 -8.62
C GLU A 17 10.25 -4.59 -7.66
N ALA A 18 10.00 -5.91 -7.58
CA ALA A 18 8.93 -6.42 -6.74
C ALA A 18 9.19 -5.96 -5.31
N ILE A 19 8.23 -5.24 -4.74
CA ILE A 19 8.35 -4.72 -3.38
C ILE A 19 8.36 -5.92 -2.42
N ASP A 20 9.52 -6.18 -1.82
CA ASP A 20 9.72 -7.29 -0.92
C ASP A 20 9.13 -7.00 0.46
N ALA A 21 7.95 -7.58 0.73
CA ALA A 21 7.30 -7.46 2.03
C ALA A 21 8.03 -8.23 3.15
N SER A 22 8.94 -9.17 2.83
CA SER A 22 9.60 -10.02 3.83
C SER A 22 10.48 -9.22 4.78
N ALA A 23 11.12 -8.15 4.30
CA ALA A 23 11.94 -7.26 5.12
C ALA A 23 11.12 -6.60 6.24
N LEU A 24 9.91 -6.12 5.93
CA LEU A 24 9.01 -5.54 6.93
C LEU A 24 8.51 -6.61 7.91
N VAL A 25 8.23 -7.83 7.43
CA VAL A 25 7.78 -8.94 8.27
C VAL A 25 8.85 -9.30 9.30
N GLU A 26 10.10 -9.48 8.85
CA GLU A 26 11.21 -9.77 9.76
C GLU A 26 11.47 -8.63 10.73
N PHE A 27 11.36 -7.38 10.27
CA PHE A 27 11.51 -6.23 11.15
C PHE A 27 10.46 -6.22 12.28
N LEU A 28 9.20 -6.51 11.99
CA LEU A 28 8.11 -6.42 12.98
C LEU A 28 8.07 -7.58 13.97
N ARG A 29 8.82 -8.66 13.73
CA ARG A 29 8.79 -9.89 14.54
C ARG A 29 9.04 -9.60 16.03
N GLY A 30 8.03 -9.87 16.86
CA GLY A 30 8.13 -9.70 18.31
C GLY A 30 8.15 -8.24 18.81
N LYS A 31 7.88 -7.26 17.94
CA LYS A 31 7.88 -5.83 18.31
C LYS A 31 6.51 -5.27 18.71
N GLY A 32 5.44 -6.03 18.45
CA GLY A 32 4.07 -5.54 18.68
C GLY A 32 3.67 -4.48 17.66
N TRP A 33 2.99 -3.43 18.11
CA TRP A 33 2.58 -2.32 17.25
C TRP A 33 3.75 -1.35 17.03
N MET A 34 3.99 -0.98 15.78
CA MET A 34 4.94 0.07 15.41
C MET A 34 4.32 1.06 14.42
N THR A 35 4.46 2.34 14.69
CA THR A 35 4.07 3.42 13.78
C THR A 35 4.97 3.44 12.54
N ALA A 36 4.49 4.04 11.44
CA ALA A 36 5.35 4.29 10.27
C ALA A 36 6.62 5.07 10.65
N ARG A 37 6.48 6.05 11.53
CA ARG A 37 7.60 6.88 12.00
C ARG A 37 8.68 6.05 12.68
N GLU A 38 8.30 5.20 13.64
CA GLU A 38 9.27 4.35 14.37
C GLU A 38 9.96 3.35 13.42
N ILE A 39 9.22 2.80 12.46
CA ILE A 39 9.79 1.91 11.43
C ILE A 39 10.80 2.68 10.58
N CYS A 40 10.44 3.87 10.07
CA CYS A 40 11.32 4.71 9.25
C CYS A 40 12.59 5.11 10.02
N GLU A 41 12.46 5.50 11.29
CA GLU A 41 13.60 5.88 12.15
C GLU A 41 14.55 4.68 12.36
N ALA A 42 14.03 3.47 12.53
CA ALA A 42 14.84 2.27 12.78
C ALA A 42 15.49 1.67 11.51
N THR A 43 14.86 1.84 10.34
CA THR A 43 15.27 1.15 9.10
C THR A 43 15.85 2.07 8.03
N ARG A 44 15.69 3.39 8.20
CA ARG A 44 15.94 4.42 7.18
C ARG A 44 15.05 4.28 5.93
N TRP A 45 14.01 3.45 5.97
CA TRP A 45 12.98 3.44 4.95
C TRP A 45 12.16 4.73 5.00
N ASN A 46 11.55 5.09 3.88
CA ASN A 46 10.58 6.17 3.85
C ASN A 46 9.16 5.65 4.09
N ASP A 47 8.25 6.53 4.51
CA ASP A 47 6.86 6.18 4.86
C ASP A 47 6.10 5.55 3.68
N ARG A 48 6.40 5.96 2.44
CA ARG A 48 5.80 5.38 1.24
C ARG A 48 6.18 3.90 1.08
N LEU A 49 7.46 3.57 1.21
CA LEU A 49 7.96 2.20 1.10
C LEU A 49 7.35 1.31 2.19
N VAL A 50 7.25 1.78 3.43
CA VAL A 50 6.60 1.05 4.53
C VAL A 50 5.14 0.72 4.19
N ARG A 51 4.39 1.67 3.63
CA ARG A 51 3.00 1.46 3.22
C ARG A 51 2.89 0.47 2.06
N GLU A 52 3.79 0.56 1.09
CA GLU A 52 3.79 -0.35 -0.06
C GLU A 52 4.12 -1.79 0.37
N MET A 53 5.14 -2.00 1.21
CA MET A 53 5.46 -3.31 1.80
C MET A 53 4.31 -3.86 2.64
N ALA A 54 3.69 -3.03 3.48
CA ALA A 54 2.53 -3.45 4.27
C ALA A 54 1.33 -3.81 3.39
N SER A 55 1.11 -3.08 2.29
CA SER A 55 0.03 -3.37 1.34
C SER A 55 0.28 -4.63 0.52
N ALA A 56 1.54 -4.98 0.29
CA ALA A 56 1.92 -6.21 -0.41
C ALA A 56 1.92 -7.45 0.51
N SER A 57 1.78 -7.27 1.82
CA SER A 57 1.82 -8.35 2.81
C SER A 57 0.42 -8.82 3.22
N ASP A 58 0.24 -10.14 3.27
CA ASP A 58 -0.97 -10.76 3.87
C ASP A 58 -0.86 -10.93 5.39
N VAL A 59 0.34 -10.79 5.95
CA VAL A 59 0.64 -11.08 7.36
C VAL A 59 0.98 -9.84 8.18
N VAL A 60 1.06 -8.66 7.56
CA VAL A 60 1.15 -7.37 8.26
C VAL A 60 -0.24 -6.76 8.30
N ILE A 61 -0.73 -6.45 9.50
CA ILE A 61 -2.01 -5.77 9.67
C ILE A 61 -1.83 -4.29 9.98
N SER A 62 -2.72 -3.50 9.40
CA SER A 62 -2.98 -2.11 9.74
C SER A 62 -4.42 -1.80 9.35
N TYR A 63 -5.07 -0.89 10.07
CA TYR A 63 -6.46 -0.52 9.83
C TYR A 63 -6.75 0.91 10.31
N PRO A 64 -7.83 1.56 9.83
CA PRO A 64 -8.20 2.88 10.33
C PRO A 64 -8.33 2.90 11.86
N GLY A 65 -7.55 3.76 12.52
CA GLY A 65 -7.49 3.85 13.98
C GLY A 65 -6.57 2.83 14.67
N SER A 66 -5.85 1.98 13.94
CA SER A 66 -4.79 1.14 14.53
C SER A 66 -3.60 2.00 14.99
N PRO A 67 -2.84 1.57 16.01
CA PRO A 67 -1.63 2.27 16.44
C PRO A 67 -0.54 2.35 15.36
N GLY A 68 -0.53 1.41 14.40
CA GLY A 68 0.45 1.38 13.31
C GLY A 68 0.36 0.10 12.49
N TYR A 69 1.49 -0.60 12.39
CA TYR A 69 1.65 -1.89 11.74
C TYR A 69 2.03 -2.95 12.77
N LYS A 70 1.52 -4.17 12.61
CA LYS A 70 1.82 -5.30 13.48
C LYS A 70 1.76 -6.60 12.69
N LEU A 71 2.54 -7.60 13.08
CA LEU A 71 2.39 -8.94 12.53
C LEU A 71 1.10 -9.59 13.00
N LEU A 72 0.40 -10.23 12.05
CA LEU A 72 -0.81 -11.01 12.32
C LEU A 72 -0.55 -12.11 13.36
N ALA A 73 0.61 -12.74 13.31
CA ALA A 73 1.02 -13.78 14.27
C ALA A 73 1.15 -13.26 15.72
N ASP A 74 1.43 -11.97 15.90
CA ASP A 74 1.58 -11.34 17.21
C ASP A 74 0.27 -10.70 17.72
N CYS A 75 -0.81 -10.78 16.93
CA CYS A 75 -2.09 -10.15 17.26
C CYS A 75 -2.89 -10.95 18.27
N THR A 76 -3.52 -10.25 19.21
CA THR A 76 -4.54 -10.85 20.05
C THR A 76 -5.83 -11.06 19.26
N ALA A 77 -6.72 -11.94 19.74
CA ALA A 77 -8.02 -12.18 19.12
C ALA A 77 -8.86 -10.90 19.02
N GLU A 78 -8.78 -10.01 20.02
CA GLU A 78 -9.47 -8.73 20.03
C GLU A 78 -8.92 -7.76 18.97
N GLU A 79 -7.60 -7.67 18.84
CA GLU A 79 -6.95 -6.87 17.79
C GLU A 79 -7.32 -7.36 16.39
N TYR A 80 -7.30 -8.68 16.18
CA TYR A 80 -7.74 -9.27 14.92
C TYR A 80 -9.22 -8.99 14.62
N HIS A 81 -10.08 -9.08 15.64
CA HIS A 81 -11.50 -8.74 15.50
C HIS A 81 -11.68 -7.27 15.08
N ARG A 82 -10.99 -6.33 15.74
CA ARG A 82 -11.00 -4.90 15.37
C ARG A 82 -10.53 -4.69 13.93
N TYR A 83 -9.41 -5.29 13.54
CA TYR A 83 -8.91 -5.26 12.17
C TYR A 83 -9.98 -5.72 11.16
N ARG A 84 -10.60 -6.88 11.42
CA ARG A 84 -11.59 -7.48 10.52
C ARG A 84 -12.82 -6.60 10.36
N VAL A 85 -13.33 -6.03 11.45
CA VAL A 85 -14.48 -5.11 11.43
C VAL A 85 -14.13 -3.84 10.65
N ALA A 86 -12.99 -3.22 10.95
CA ALA A 86 -12.54 -1.99 10.31
C ALA A 86 -12.31 -2.19 8.80
N ARG A 87 -11.64 -3.27 8.37
CA ARG A 87 -11.41 -3.57 6.95
C ARG A 87 -12.70 -3.83 6.19
N ARG A 88 -13.65 -4.57 6.76
CA ARG A 88 -14.96 -4.79 6.13
C ARG A 88 -15.76 -3.49 5.97
N SER A 89 -15.71 -2.61 6.98
CA SER A 89 -16.34 -1.29 6.88
C SER A 89 -15.68 -0.46 5.79
N GLN A 90 -14.35 -0.37 5.79
CA GLN A 90 -13.58 0.36 4.79
C GLN A 90 -13.91 -0.12 3.36
N ALA A 91 -13.95 -1.44 3.13
CA ALA A 91 -14.30 -2.01 1.83
C ALA A 91 -15.72 -1.61 1.37
N ARG A 92 -16.69 -1.64 2.29
CA ARG A 92 -18.07 -1.20 2.00
C ARG A 92 -18.12 0.28 1.64
N ASP A 93 -17.41 1.13 2.39
CA ASP A 93 -17.39 2.57 2.18
C ASP A 93 -16.70 2.95 0.88
N MET A 94 -15.62 2.25 0.52
CA MET A 94 -14.93 2.38 -0.76
C MET A 94 -15.86 2.04 -1.92
N LEU A 95 -16.54 0.90 -1.88
CA LEU A 95 -17.48 0.50 -2.93
C LEU A 95 -18.67 1.47 -3.05
N ALA A 96 -19.23 1.89 -1.90
CA ALA A 96 -20.31 2.88 -1.88
C ALA A 96 -19.87 4.22 -2.48
N LYS A 97 -18.61 4.64 -2.27
CA LYS A 97 -18.06 5.84 -2.88
C LYS A 97 -17.96 5.71 -4.40
N VAL A 98 -17.45 4.58 -4.92
CA VAL A 98 -17.37 4.31 -6.36
C VAL A 98 -18.76 4.40 -7.00
N ILE A 99 -19.76 3.72 -6.44
CA ILE A 99 -21.14 3.76 -6.95
C ILE A 99 -21.69 5.20 -6.97
N ARG A 100 -21.43 5.99 -5.92
CA ARG A 100 -21.85 7.40 -5.89
C ARG A 100 -21.14 8.23 -6.96
N THR A 101 -19.83 8.06 -7.13
CA THR A 101 -19.06 8.80 -8.14
C THR A 101 -19.46 8.43 -9.55
N ASP A 102 -19.73 7.15 -9.83
CA ASP A 102 -20.19 6.68 -11.14
C ASP A 102 -21.54 7.28 -11.49
N ARG A 103 -22.49 7.28 -10.54
CA ARG A 103 -23.80 7.91 -10.72
C ARG A 103 -23.68 9.40 -11.05
N ILE A 104 -22.71 10.11 -10.48
CA ILE A 104 -22.47 11.53 -10.79
C ILE A 104 -21.86 11.67 -12.18
N TYR A 105 -20.85 10.86 -12.49
CA TYR A 105 -20.14 10.92 -13.77
C TYR A 105 -21.07 10.65 -14.96
N PHE A 106 -21.82 9.53 -14.93
CA PHE A 106 -22.72 9.14 -16.03
C PHE A 106 -24.02 9.94 -16.11
N ARG A 107 -24.38 10.74 -15.09
CA ARG A 107 -25.51 11.69 -15.17
C ARG A 107 -25.16 12.99 -15.89
N ARG A 108 -23.87 13.29 -16.08
CA ARG A 108 -23.43 14.50 -16.77
C ARG A 108 -23.54 14.30 -18.28
N ALA A 109 -23.93 15.35 -19.00
CA ALA A 109 -23.81 15.36 -20.45
C ALA A 109 -22.33 15.12 -20.82
N PRO A 110 -22.02 14.28 -21.82
CA PRO A 110 -20.65 14.08 -22.26
C PRO A 110 -20.05 15.44 -22.62
N VAL A 111 -18.87 15.73 -22.07
CA VAL A 111 -18.06 16.85 -22.56
C VAL A 111 -17.64 16.42 -23.97
N GLY A 112 -18.16 17.13 -24.99
CA GLY A 112 -18.03 16.75 -26.39
C GLY A 112 -16.60 16.33 -26.76
N LEU A 113 -16.48 15.18 -27.40
CA LEU A 113 -15.28 14.73 -28.10
C LEU A 113 -15.18 15.45 -29.45
#